data_AF-A0A3D1K8S2-F1
#
_entry.id   AF-A0A3D1K8S2-F1
#
_cell.length_a   1.000
_cell.length_b   1.000
_cell.length_c   1.000
_cell.angle_alpha   90.00
_cell.angle_beta   90.00
_cell.angle_gamma   90.00
#
_symmetry.space_group_name_H-M   'P 1'
#
loop_
_entity.id
_entity.type
_entity.pdbx_description
1 polymer ?
#
loop_
_entity_poly.entity_id
_entity_poly.type
_entity_poly.pdbx_seq_one_letter_code
_entity_poly.pdbx_strand_id
1 'polypeptide(L)'
;MKTSVKTLLALSLLLATASFTLCQEAEKKETEKKKAPVIRFHSGTIMAAEFMPEGFYNPVIANVSRFEPPSRITSDVAFATVTVKLDQGRSLSIYDFILLNKRKDEFKCIGISEGDNRYDAEKWEFSSSKPGKMYTMLFKIQLPAFNDKDEYTLRYMLGKKTEDVLIPFVKINRAFTAVAKIPPEGIIGFDPEPPPPPPPPKPVEEVKAEPAKEEPKKEEAKKDEPPSKEEASSEDSMLKFVPDAKGNQVIYYLDLVKSGDTIKYDVDNHKTFKKPFDRIAYYVELKTETGGLQYVYVSMDAFTDDLGKIGVPTSESKASFQQLITNMNVHSNVKGIVTGKGLKGNIEFWPNNYKEKNGKAVPNASDSVFDFGDEISKEMGYGSMQVHNYEAKQTIFAFNAWRDGKNADLGLGNSTGKSLDWTFTKNTSSYTVKRIKILVHAK
;
A
#
# COMPACT_ATOMS: atom_id res chain seq x y z
N MET A 1 60.80 -10.34 -42.35
CA MET A 1 60.10 -10.39 -41.04
C MET A 1 59.98 -9.06 -40.29
N LYS A 2 60.75 -7.98 -40.59
CA LYS A 2 60.65 -6.71 -39.85
C LYS A 2 59.68 -5.66 -40.43
N THR A 3 59.20 -5.83 -41.66
CA THR A 3 58.30 -4.88 -42.33
C THR A 3 56.82 -5.16 -42.10
N SER A 4 56.41 -6.43 -42.02
CA SER A 4 54.99 -6.80 -41.82
C SER A 4 54.46 -6.55 -40.40
N VAL A 5 55.33 -6.48 -39.38
CA VAL A 5 54.92 -6.24 -37.99
C VAL A 5 54.61 -4.76 -37.73
N LYS A 6 55.27 -3.84 -38.44
CA LYS A 6 55.00 -2.39 -38.32
C LYS A 6 53.66 -1.99 -38.93
N THR A 7 53.24 -2.65 -40.02
CA THR A 7 51.96 -2.37 -40.67
C THR A 7 50.77 -2.89 -39.87
N LEU A 8 50.92 -4.02 -39.17
CA LEU A 8 49.87 -4.56 -38.29
C LEU A 8 49.67 -3.72 -37.02
N LEU A 9 50.75 -3.17 -36.45
CA LEU A 9 50.67 -2.30 -35.26
C LEU A 9 50.07 -0.93 -35.58
N ALA A 10 50.32 -0.39 -36.77
CA ALA A 10 49.72 0.89 -37.18
C ALA A 10 48.22 0.75 -37.45
N LEU A 11 47.77 -0.39 -37.98
CA LEU A 11 46.36 -0.65 -38.26
C LEU A 11 45.56 -0.92 -36.98
N SER A 12 46.15 -1.60 -35.98
CA SER A 12 45.50 -1.79 -34.68
C SER A 12 45.40 -0.49 -33.87
N LEU A 13 46.38 0.41 -34.01
CA LEU A 13 46.36 1.72 -33.35
C LEU A 13 45.35 2.67 -34.00
N LEU A 14 45.20 2.66 -35.34
CA LEU A 14 44.16 3.44 -36.02
C LEU A 14 42.75 2.94 -35.68
N LEU A 15 42.52 1.62 -35.62
CA LEU A 15 41.23 1.06 -35.20
C LEU A 15 40.92 1.39 -33.73
N ALA A 16 41.91 1.32 -32.82
CA ALA A 16 41.71 1.67 -31.42
C ALA A 16 41.37 3.16 -31.23
N THR A 17 42.01 4.07 -31.98
CA THR A 17 41.67 5.50 -31.92
C THR A 17 40.31 5.82 -32.53
N ALA A 18 39.91 5.14 -33.61
CA ALA A 18 38.58 5.31 -34.20
C ALA A 18 37.46 4.80 -33.29
N SER A 19 37.68 3.67 -32.59
CA SER A 19 36.74 3.15 -31.59
C SER A 19 36.64 4.03 -30.36
N PHE A 20 37.72 4.70 -29.93
CA PHE A 20 37.68 5.62 -28.79
C PHE A 20 36.94 6.93 -29.11
N THR A 21 37.10 7.44 -30.34
CA THR A 21 36.36 8.64 -30.79
C THR A 21 34.87 8.33 -31.01
N LEU A 22 34.53 7.15 -31.55
CA LEU A 22 33.12 6.72 -31.65
C LEU A 22 32.49 6.47 -30.27
N CYS A 23 33.25 5.95 -29.30
CA CYS A 23 32.79 5.78 -27.92
C CYS A 23 32.60 7.13 -27.20
N GLN A 24 33.48 8.11 -27.39
CA GLN A 24 33.30 9.44 -26.80
C GLN A 24 32.16 10.25 -27.44
N GLU A 25 31.85 10.00 -28.71
CA GLU A 25 30.73 10.63 -29.42
C GLU A 25 29.39 9.93 -29.12
N ALA A 26 29.42 8.65 -28.75
CA ALA A 26 28.29 7.92 -28.19
C ALA A 26 28.04 8.29 -26.71
N GLU A 27 29.08 8.43 -25.88
CA GLU A 27 28.97 8.84 -24.48
C GLU A 27 28.55 10.32 -24.33
N LYS A 28 28.92 11.20 -25.28
CA LYS A 28 28.38 12.57 -25.35
C LYS A 28 26.91 12.64 -25.76
N LYS A 29 26.37 11.62 -26.43
CA LYS A 29 24.94 11.52 -26.74
C LYS A 29 24.12 10.90 -25.61
N GLU A 30 24.75 10.18 -24.68
CA GLU A 30 24.08 9.57 -23.53
C GLU A 30 24.03 10.48 -22.29
N THR A 31 24.72 11.62 -22.31
CA THR A 31 24.71 12.63 -21.23
C THR A 31 24.19 14.01 -21.67
N GLU A 32 23.39 14.08 -22.73
CA GLU A 32 22.34 15.11 -22.76
C GLU A 32 21.19 14.61 -21.89
N LYS A 33 21.09 15.11 -20.65
CA LYS A 33 19.82 15.10 -19.91
C LYS A 33 18.76 15.65 -20.87
N LYS A 34 17.95 14.77 -21.49
CA LYS A 34 16.74 15.17 -22.20
C LYS A 34 15.93 15.98 -21.20
N LYS A 35 15.98 17.31 -21.31
CA LYS A 35 15.07 18.17 -20.55
C LYS A 35 13.67 17.64 -20.85
N ALA A 36 12.92 17.30 -19.81
CA ALA A 36 11.54 16.86 -19.97
C ALA A 36 10.80 17.89 -20.83
N PRO A 37 9.96 17.46 -21.80
CA PRO A 37 9.25 18.39 -22.66
C PRO A 37 8.37 19.30 -21.79
N VAL A 38 8.58 20.61 -21.90
CA VAL A 38 7.76 21.60 -21.18
C VAL A 38 6.43 21.74 -21.93
N ILE A 39 5.37 21.14 -21.38
CA ILE A 39 4.02 21.24 -21.95
C ILE A 39 3.27 22.38 -21.27
N ARG A 40 2.83 23.36 -22.07
CA ARG A 40 2.04 24.50 -21.62
C ARG A 40 0.55 24.21 -21.84
N PHE A 41 -0.28 24.74 -20.96
CA PHE A 41 -1.74 24.72 -21.08
C PHE A 41 -2.32 26.06 -20.65
N HIS A 42 -3.63 26.24 -20.84
CA HIS A 42 -4.31 27.52 -20.62
C HIS A 42 -3.91 28.27 -19.34
N SER A 43 -3.82 27.56 -18.20
CA SER A 43 -3.58 28.16 -16.88
C SER A 43 -2.12 28.05 -16.39
N GLY A 44 -1.20 27.46 -17.16
CA GLY A 44 0.21 27.35 -16.77
C GLY A 44 1.02 26.27 -17.48
N THR A 45 1.84 25.56 -16.71
CA THR A 45 2.72 24.49 -17.19
C THR A 45 2.34 23.16 -16.56
N ILE A 46 2.33 22.10 -17.35
CA ILE A 46 2.17 20.73 -16.87
C ILE A 46 3.55 20.23 -16.39
N MET A 47 3.57 19.63 -15.21
CA MET A 47 4.78 19.16 -14.55
C MET A 47 4.87 17.64 -14.52
N ALA A 48 3.73 16.95 -14.40
CA ALA A 48 3.64 15.49 -14.46
C ALA A 48 2.26 15.08 -14.97
N ALA A 49 2.20 13.93 -15.64
CA ALA A 49 0.97 13.31 -16.07
C ALA A 49 1.11 11.79 -15.92
N GLU A 50 0.35 11.22 -15.00
CA GLU A 50 0.47 9.81 -14.61
C GLU A 50 -0.92 9.19 -14.57
N PHE A 51 -1.04 7.91 -14.89
CA PHE A 51 -2.25 7.15 -14.57
C PHE A 51 -1.93 5.80 -13.98
N MET A 52 -2.81 5.32 -13.10
CA MET A 52 -2.73 3.98 -12.54
C MET A 52 -4.09 3.27 -12.69
N PRO A 53 -4.10 1.97 -12.98
CA PRO A 53 -5.31 1.16 -12.87
C PRO A 53 -5.95 1.30 -11.48
N GLU A 54 -7.28 1.26 -11.43
CA GLU A 54 -8.01 1.23 -10.16
C GLU A 54 -7.58 0.00 -9.33
N GLY A 55 -7.25 0.20 -8.06
CA GLY A 55 -6.67 -0.83 -7.20
C GLY A 55 -6.13 -0.30 -5.88
N PHE A 56 -5.05 -0.92 -5.39
CA PHE A 56 -4.52 -0.70 -4.04
C PHE A 56 -4.11 0.76 -3.75
N TYR A 57 -3.69 1.51 -4.77
CA TYR A 57 -3.17 2.88 -4.61
C TYR A 57 -4.20 3.97 -4.94
N ASN A 58 -5.50 3.65 -4.92
CA ASN A 58 -6.55 4.61 -5.28
C ASN A 58 -6.41 5.96 -4.52
N PRO A 59 -6.53 7.09 -5.23
CA PRO A 59 -6.41 8.40 -4.62
C PRO A 59 -7.58 8.68 -3.68
N VAL A 60 -7.30 9.27 -2.53
CA VAL A 60 -8.31 9.70 -1.56
C VAL A 60 -8.95 10.99 -2.02
N ILE A 61 -10.26 10.98 -2.23
CA ILE A 61 -11.07 12.14 -2.61
C ILE A 61 -11.98 12.51 -1.45
N ALA A 62 -11.83 13.73 -0.93
CA ALA A 62 -12.71 14.35 0.05
C ALA A 62 -13.94 14.95 -0.65
N ASN A 63 -15.04 15.06 0.11
CA ASN A 63 -16.28 15.71 -0.32
C ASN A 63 -16.91 15.11 -1.60
N VAL A 64 -16.72 13.82 -1.84
CA VAL A 64 -17.38 13.13 -2.96
C VAL A 64 -18.89 13.14 -2.72
N SER A 65 -19.65 13.50 -3.75
CA SER A 65 -21.11 13.52 -3.66
C SER A 65 -21.63 12.13 -3.31
N ARG A 66 -22.46 12.04 -2.25
CA ARG A 66 -23.16 10.81 -1.84
C ARG A 66 -24.07 10.21 -2.92
N PHE A 67 -24.36 10.98 -3.97
CA PHE A 67 -25.21 10.58 -5.09
C PHE A 67 -24.42 10.23 -6.35
N GLU A 68 -23.09 10.35 -6.31
CA GLU A 68 -22.27 9.93 -7.43
C GLU A 68 -22.32 8.40 -7.53
N PRO A 69 -22.79 7.84 -8.67
CA PRO A 69 -22.96 6.40 -8.78
C PRO A 69 -21.60 5.72 -8.60
N PRO A 70 -21.53 4.59 -7.87
CA PRO A 70 -20.30 3.83 -7.79
C PRO A 70 -19.88 3.49 -9.22
N SER A 71 -18.64 3.82 -9.56
CA SER A 71 -18.12 3.54 -10.88
C SER A 71 -18.33 2.06 -11.18
N ARG A 72 -18.88 1.75 -12.35
CA ARG A 72 -19.09 0.36 -12.76
C ARG A 72 -17.73 -0.34 -12.67
N ILE A 73 -17.71 -1.49 -12.01
CA ILE A 73 -16.53 -2.35 -11.92
C ILE A 73 -16.31 -2.93 -13.31
N THR A 74 -15.50 -2.26 -14.11
CA THR A 74 -14.89 -2.83 -15.32
C THR A 74 -13.39 -2.85 -15.08
N SER A 75 -12.69 -3.89 -15.55
CA SER A 75 -11.24 -4.10 -15.35
C SER A 75 -10.35 -3.01 -15.96
N ASP A 76 -10.96 -2.05 -16.64
CA ASP A 76 -10.29 -1.16 -17.57
C ASP A 76 -10.40 0.32 -17.11
N VAL A 77 -10.71 0.55 -15.84
CA VAL A 77 -10.79 1.90 -15.25
C VAL A 77 -9.49 2.24 -14.55
N ALA A 78 -9.08 3.50 -14.67
CA ALA A 78 -7.87 4.03 -14.06
C ALA A 78 -8.13 5.42 -13.46
N PHE A 79 -7.29 5.79 -12.50
CA PHE A 79 -7.15 7.18 -12.08
C PHE A 79 -6.02 7.82 -12.85
N ALA A 80 -6.24 9.04 -13.34
CA ALA A 80 -5.22 9.85 -14.01
C ALA A 80 -5.03 11.15 -13.26
N THR A 81 -3.78 11.58 -13.12
CA THR A 81 -3.42 12.87 -12.54
C THR A 81 -2.70 13.75 -13.53
N VAL A 82 -2.98 15.04 -13.47
CA VAL A 82 -2.23 16.08 -14.18
C VAL A 82 -1.76 17.08 -13.14
N THR A 83 -0.47 17.04 -12.82
CA THR A 83 0.17 17.98 -11.89
C THR A 83 0.66 19.19 -12.67
N VAL A 84 0.28 20.39 -12.20
CA VAL A 84 0.50 21.65 -12.89
C VAL A 84 1.12 22.69 -11.98
N LYS A 85 1.90 23.59 -12.57
CA LYS A 85 2.33 24.84 -11.97
C LYS A 85 1.60 25.98 -12.67
N LEU A 86 0.84 26.76 -11.91
CA LEU A 86 0.02 27.84 -12.45
C LEU A 86 0.84 29.09 -12.73
N ASP A 87 0.46 29.79 -13.80
CA ASP A 87 0.96 31.15 -14.04
C ASP A 87 0.37 32.12 -13.02
N GLN A 88 1.08 33.24 -12.79
CA GLN A 88 0.64 34.26 -11.87
C GLN A 88 -0.74 34.81 -12.29
N GLY A 89 -1.69 34.80 -11.35
CA GLY A 89 -3.05 35.30 -11.56
C GLY A 89 -4.00 34.34 -12.30
N ARG A 90 -3.57 33.11 -12.59
CA ARG A 90 -4.44 32.06 -13.16
C ARG A 90 -5.10 31.23 -12.07
N SER A 91 -6.29 30.71 -12.36
CA SER A 91 -7.06 29.81 -11.50
C SER A 91 -7.18 28.42 -12.12
N LEU A 92 -7.65 27.49 -11.29
CA LEU A 92 -7.96 26.12 -11.66
C LEU A 92 -9.33 25.73 -11.11
N SER A 93 -10.15 25.06 -11.92
CA SER A 93 -11.47 24.55 -11.55
C SER A 93 -11.68 23.16 -12.15
N ILE A 94 -12.42 22.31 -11.44
CA ILE A 94 -12.79 20.97 -11.92
C ILE A 94 -13.75 21.02 -13.13
N TYR A 95 -14.41 22.15 -13.39
CA TYR A 95 -15.34 22.32 -14.51
C TYR A 95 -14.67 22.77 -15.80
N ASP A 96 -13.53 23.45 -15.66
CA ASP A 96 -12.82 24.06 -16.77
C ASP A 96 -12.02 23.04 -17.58
N PHE A 97 -11.77 21.85 -17.04
CA PHE A 97 -10.86 20.87 -17.64
C PHE A 97 -11.48 19.49 -17.74
N ILE A 98 -11.37 18.90 -18.93
CA ILE A 98 -11.71 17.49 -19.20
C ILE A 98 -10.55 16.79 -19.88
N LEU A 99 -10.39 15.50 -19.63
CA LEU A 99 -9.53 14.65 -20.44
C LEU A 99 -10.35 14.00 -21.56
N LEU A 100 -9.74 13.86 -22.72
CA LEU A 100 -10.28 13.17 -23.87
C LEU A 100 -9.34 12.06 -24.28
N ASN A 101 -9.87 10.85 -24.48
CA ASN A 101 -9.10 9.82 -25.16
C ASN A 101 -9.14 10.02 -26.69
N LYS A 102 -8.46 9.15 -27.42
CA LYS A 102 -8.44 9.13 -28.89
C LYS A 102 -9.82 8.99 -29.54
N ARG A 103 -10.78 8.33 -28.86
CA ARG A 103 -12.18 8.20 -29.31
C ARG A 103 -13.02 9.44 -29.00
N LYS A 104 -12.45 10.44 -28.33
CA LYS A 104 -13.13 11.64 -27.81
C LYS A 104 -14.15 11.32 -26.71
N ASP A 105 -13.98 10.20 -26.01
CA ASP A 105 -14.71 9.95 -24.76
C ASP A 105 -14.24 10.98 -23.73
N GLU A 106 -15.18 11.62 -23.02
CA GLU A 106 -14.90 12.70 -22.08
C GLU A 106 -14.79 12.19 -20.64
N PHE A 107 -13.73 12.61 -19.95
CA PHE A 107 -13.47 12.30 -18.54
C PHE A 107 -13.34 13.61 -17.77
N LYS A 108 -14.30 13.88 -16.91
CA LYS A 108 -14.34 15.11 -16.11
C LYS A 108 -13.28 15.08 -15.02
N CYS A 109 -12.75 16.25 -14.67
CA CYS A 109 -11.95 16.39 -13.46
C CYS A 109 -12.87 16.16 -12.25
N ILE A 110 -12.48 15.24 -11.37
CA ILE A 110 -13.27 14.82 -10.20
C ILE A 110 -12.69 15.34 -8.87
N GLY A 111 -11.51 15.97 -8.91
CA GLY A 111 -10.96 16.62 -7.74
C GLY A 111 -9.66 17.34 -8.02
N ILE A 112 -9.33 18.29 -7.16
CA ILE A 112 -8.06 19.03 -7.20
C ILE A 112 -7.37 18.94 -5.84
N SER A 113 -6.06 18.75 -5.86
CA SER A 113 -5.19 18.87 -4.68
C SER A 113 -4.22 20.05 -4.82
N GLU A 114 -3.87 20.70 -3.70
CA GLU A 114 -2.74 21.64 -3.59
C GLU A 114 -1.58 20.90 -2.93
N GLY A 115 -0.45 20.74 -3.62
CA GLY A 115 0.65 19.90 -3.13
C GLY A 115 0.24 18.44 -2.94
N ASP A 116 0.66 17.83 -1.83
CA ASP A 116 0.41 16.41 -1.50
C ASP A 116 -0.82 16.21 -0.59
N ASN A 117 -1.77 17.14 -0.62
CA ASN A 117 -3.01 17.04 0.17
C ASN A 117 -4.01 16.04 -0.45
N ARG A 118 -5.12 15.77 0.25
CA ARG A 118 -6.24 14.99 -0.32
C ARG A 118 -6.85 15.74 -1.51
N TYR A 119 -7.36 15.00 -2.49
CA TYR A 119 -8.17 15.59 -3.56
C TYR A 119 -9.50 16.04 -2.99
N ASP A 120 -10.04 17.15 -3.48
CA ASP A 120 -11.33 17.68 -3.02
C ASP A 120 -12.28 17.79 -4.20
N ALA A 121 -13.40 17.06 -4.14
CA ALA A 121 -14.43 17.00 -5.19
C ALA A 121 -15.42 18.18 -5.12
N GLU A 122 -15.50 18.89 -3.99
CA GLU A 122 -16.29 20.11 -3.83
C GLU A 122 -15.41 21.37 -3.97
N LYS A 123 -14.27 21.28 -4.67
CA LYS A 123 -13.43 22.45 -4.93
C LYS A 123 -13.89 23.16 -6.21
N TRP A 124 -14.95 23.96 -6.07
CA TRP A 124 -15.69 24.60 -7.18
C TRP A 124 -14.89 25.65 -7.95
N GLU A 125 -14.08 26.46 -7.26
CA GLU A 125 -13.21 27.49 -7.86
C GLU A 125 -11.99 27.73 -6.96
N PHE A 126 -10.79 27.47 -7.45
CA PHE A 126 -9.58 27.96 -6.78
C PHE A 126 -9.27 29.38 -7.29
N SER A 127 -10.14 30.33 -6.96
CA SER A 127 -10.01 31.77 -7.29
C SER A 127 -8.78 32.43 -6.65
N SER A 128 -8.15 31.75 -5.70
CA SER A 128 -6.98 32.21 -4.93
C SER A 128 -5.78 31.28 -5.05
N SER A 129 -5.54 30.76 -6.27
CA SER A 129 -4.30 30.02 -6.55
C SER A 129 -3.08 30.83 -6.14
N LYS A 130 -2.17 30.18 -5.40
CA LYS A 130 -0.95 30.82 -4.90
C LYS A 130 0.11 30.68 -5.98
N PRO A 131 0.66 31.79 -6.52
CA PRO A 131 1.72 31.73 -7.51
C PRO A 131 2.88 30.86 -7.01
N GLY A 132 3.39 29.99 -7.88
CA GLY A 132 4.51 29.11 -7.57
C GLY A 132 4.18 27.84 -6.78
N LYS A 133 2.93 27.63 -6.36
CA LYS A 133 2.46 26.32 -5.87
C LYS A 133 2.12 25.40 -7.03
N MET A 134 2.22 24.11 -6.76
CA MET A 134 1.79 23.05 -7.67
C MET A 134 0.44 22.50 -7.22
N TYR A 135 -0.38 22.17 -8.20
CA TYR A 135 -1.72 21.65 -8.03
C TYR A 135 -1.87 20.38 -8.86
N THR A 136 -2.67 19.43 -8.41
CA THR A 136 -2.90 18.18 -9.14
C THR A 136 -4.38 18.00 -9.41
N MET A 137 -4.74 17.94 -10.70
CA MET A 137 -6.07 17.57 -11.15
C MET A 137 -6.18 16.05 -11.17
N LEU A 138 -7.31 15.52 -10.72
CA LEU A 138 -7.62 14.10 -10.71
C LEU A 138 -8.78 13.80 -11.66
N PHE A 139 -8.64 12.72 -12.42
CA PHE A 139 -9.63 12.22 -13.35
C PHE A 139 -9.83 10.73 -13.12
N LYS A 140 -11.06 10.26 -13.37
CA LYS A 140 -11.34 8.83 -13.52
C LYS A 140 -11.54 8.53 -15.00
N ILE A 141 -10.62 7.74 -15.55
CA ILE A 141 -10.48 7.50 -16.99
C ILE A 141 -10.71 6.03 -17.32
N GLN A 142 -11.03 5.76 -18.58
CA GLN A 142 -10.91 4.45 -19.17
C GLN A 142 -9.46 4.27 -19.66
N LEU A 143 -8.81 3.16 -19.32
CA LEU A 143 -7.46 2.81 -19.78
C LEU A 143 -7.38 2.82 -21.32
N PRO A 144 -6.23 3.23 -21.90
CA PRO A 144 -6.00 3.11 -23.33
C PRO A 144 -6.12 1.65 -23.76
N ALA A 145 -6.60 1.41 -24.98
CA ALA A 145 -6.54 0.08 -25.57
C ALA A 145 -5.07 -0.35 -25.71
N PHE A 146 -4.80 -1.66 -25.72
CA PHE A 146 -3.43 -2.20 -25.77
C PHE A 146 -2.56 -1.65 -26.93
N ASN A 147 -3.19 -1.24 -28.04
CA ASN A 147 -2.50 -0.68 -29.22
C ASN A 147 -2.50 0.86 -29.28
N ASP A 148 -3.20 1.52 -28.35
CA ASP A 148 -3.20 2.98 -28.28
C ASP A 148 -2.01 3.45 -27.44
N LYS A 149 -1.51 4.64 -27.77
CA LYS A 149 -0.51 5.29 -26.94
C LYS A 149 -1.16 5.74 -25.62
N ASP A 150 -0.34 5.81 -24.59
CA ASP A 150 -0.69 6.37 -23.29
C ASP A 150 -0.80 7.91 -23.38
N GLU A 151 -1.69 8.42 -24.24
CA GLU A 151 -1.85 9.85 -24.53
C GLU A 151 -3.33 10.25 -24.33
N TYR A 152 -3.55 11.37 -23.65
CA TYR A 152 -4.88 12.00 -23.52
C TYR A 152 -4.78 13.48 -23.85
N THR A 153 -5.85 14.05 -24.40
CA THR A 153 -5.95 15.49 -24.62
C THR A 153 -6.60 16.14 -23.40
N LEU A 154 -5.90 17.05 -22.75
CA LEU A 154 -6.49 17.97 -21.78
C LEU A 154 -7.14 19.11 -22.54
N ARG A 155 -8.47 19.18 -22.45
CA ARG A 155 -9.26 20.26 -23.01
C ARG A 155 -9.65 21.23 -21.92
N TYR A 156 -9.27 22.49 -22.10
CA TYR A 156 -9.83 23.62 -21.37
C TYR A 156 -11.15 24.07 -22.02
N MET A 157 -12.17 24.38 -21.22
CA MET A 157 -13.45 24.94 -21.69
C MET A 157 -13.94 26.01 -20.73
N LEU A 158 -14.16 27.23 -21.24
CA LEU A 158 -14.88 28.27 -20.50
C LEU A 158 -15.80 29.04 -21.45
N GLY A 159 -17.10 28.87 -21.26
CA GLY A 159 -18.11 29.37 -22.20
C GLY A 159 -17.94 28.76 -23.59
N LYS A 160 -17.62 29.59 -24.59
CA LYS A 160 -17.38 29.14 -25.99
C LYS A 160 -15.90 28.93 -26.33
N LYS A 161 -14.98 29.23 -25.42
CA LYS A 161 -13.55 29.10 -25.66
C LYS A 161 -13.10 27.68 -25.30
N THR A 162 -12.37 27.06 -26.21
CA THR A 162 -11.78 25.73 -25.99
C THR A 162 -10.31 25.72 -26.40
N GLU A 163 -9.47 25.04 -25.63
CA GLU A 163 -8.05 24.86 -25.93
C GLU A 163 -7.66 23.41 -25.62
N ASP A 164 -7.07 22.72 -26.59
CA ASP A 164 -6.72 21.31 -26.49
C ASP A 164 -5.19 21.15 -26.43
N VAL A 165 -4.71 20.41 -25.43
CA VAL A 165 -3.29 20.08 -25.26
C VAL A 165 -3.15 18.57 -25.15
N LEU A 166 -2.40 17.97 -26.08
CA LEU A 166 -2.08 16.54 -26.01
C LEU A 166 -1.00 16.30 -24.95
N ILE A 167 -1.25 15.34 -24.06
CA ILE A 167 -0.36 15.02 -22.94
C ILE A 167 0.02 13.54 -23.04
N PRO A 168 1.33 13.21 -23.07
CA PRO A 168 1.79 11.85 -22.85
C PRO A 168 1.73 11.55 -21.36
N PHE A 169 1.01 10.49 -21.01
CA PHE A 169 0.90 9.98 -19.67
C PHE A 169 1.90 8.84 -19.45
N VAL A 170 2.29 8.69 -18.19
CA VAL A 170 3.06 7.54 -17.72
C VAL A 170 2.13 6.60 -16.98
N LYS A 171 2.04 5.36 -17.44
CA LYS A 171 1.37 4.29 -16.71
C LYS A 171 2.22 3.85 -15.52
N ILE A 172 1.66 3.93 -14.32
CA ILE A 172 2.33 3.54 -13.07
C ILE A 172 1.56 2.45 -12.32
N ASN A 173 2.24 1.70 -11.47
CA ASN A 173 1.70 0.62 -10.63
C ASN A 173 1.94 0.86 -9.12
N ARG A 174 2.12 2.13 -8.75
CA ARG A 174 2.37 2.65 -7.39
C ARG A 174 1.49 3.89 -7.17
N ALA A 175 1.54 4.47 -5.97
CA ALA A 175 0.93 5.77 -5.73
C ALA A 175 1.54 6.85 -6.66
N PHE A 176 0.73 7.85 -7.02
CA PHE A 176 1.18 8.99 -7.82
C PHE A 176 2.42 9.65 -7.21
N THR A 177 3.30 10.16 -8.08
CA THR A 177 4.53 10.81 -7.65
C THR A 177 4.19 12.06 -6.85
N ALA A 178 4.62 12.08 -5.58
CA ALA A 178 4.42 13.22 -4.70
C ALA A 178 4.98 14.51 -5.32
N VAL A 179 4.27 15.62 -5.17
CA VAL A 179 4.65 16.94 -5.71
C VAL A 179 6.05 17.34 -5.24
N ALA A 180 6.41 17.01 -4.00
CA ALA A 180 7.74 17.26 -3.44
C ALA A 180 8.87 16.50 -4.16
N LYS A 181 8.55 15.40 -4.86
CA LYS A 181 9.50 14.59 -5.63
C LYS A 181 9.55 14.98 -7.11
N ILE A 182 8.65 15.85 -7.59
CA ILE A 182 8.67 16.31 -8.98
C ILE A 182 9.77 17.37 -9.13
N PRO A 183 10.78 17.14 -9.98
CA PRO A 183 11.86 18.10 -10.18
C PRO A 183 11.33 19.38 -10.87
N PRO A 184 12.04 20.51 -10.77
CA PRO A 184 11.62 21.79 -11.35
C PRO A 184 11.36 21.74 -12.87
N GLU A 185 11.99 20.82 -13.58
CA GLU A 185 11.81 20.56 -15.01
C GLU A 185 10.60 19.66 -15.34
N GLY A 186 9.99 19.00 -14.35
CA GLY A 186 8.89 18.04 -14.54
C GLY A 186 9.34 16.62 -14.95
N ILE A 187 8.39 15.69 -15.00
CA ILE A 187 8.56 14.26 -15.32
C ILE A 187 7.61 13.79 -16.44
N ILE A 188 7.23 14.69 -17.34
CA ILE A 188 6.29 14.35 -18.42
C ILE A 188 6.85 13.24 -19.31
N GLY A 189 6.10 12.14 -19.46
CA GLY A 189 6.41 11.03 -20.35
C GLY A 189 7.56 10.13 -19.89
N PHE A 190 8.01 10.25 -18.63
CA PHE A 190 9.05 9.40 -18.05
C PHE A 190 8.73 9.03 -16.60
N ASP A 191 8.90 7.76 -16.25
CA ASP A 191 8.76 7.28 -14.87
C ASP A 191 10.07 7.48 -14.09
N PRO A 192 10.11 8.34 -13.05
CA PRO A 192 11.32 8.54 -12.24
C PRO A 192 11.67 7.37 -11.31
N GLU A 193 10.76 6.39 -11.11
CA GLU A 193 10.96 5.22 -10.25
C GLU A 193 10.56 3.92 -11.00
N PRO A 194 11.29 3.52 -12.08
CA PRO A 194 10.93 2.33 -12.85
C PRO A 194 11.12 1.03 -12.02
N PRO A 195 10.35 -0.03 -12.29
CA PRO A 195 10.50 -1.31 -11.59
C PRO A 195 11.93 -1.88 -11.79
N PRO A 196 12.51 -2.53 -10.77
CA PRO A 196 13.83 -3.13 -10.89
C PRO A 196 13.84 -4.20 -12.00
N PRO A 197 14.95 -4.33 -12.76
CA PRO A 197 15.04 -5.32 -13.83
C PRO A 197 14.86 -6.75 -13.28
N PRO A 198 14.22 -7.65 -14.03
CA PRO A 198 13.96 -9.01 -13.57
C PRO A 198 15.27 -9.74 -13.28
N PRO A 199 15.33 -10.56 -12.21
CA PRO A 199 16.54 -11.31 -11.89
C PRO A 199 16.85 -12.31 -13.01
N PRO A 200 18.13 -12.52 -13.36
CA PRO A 200 18.51 -13.42 -14.45
C PRO A 200 18.04 -14.85 -14.13
N PRO A 201 17.59 -15.61 -15.15
CA PRO A 201 17.09 -16.97 -14.95
C PRO A 201 18.19 -17.85 -14.37
N LYS A 202 17.87 -18.56 -13.27
CA LYS A 202 18.79 -19.50 -12.63
C LYS A 202 19.10 -20.68 -13.57
N PRO A 203 20.34 -21.18 -13.60
CA PRO A 203 20.69 -22.37 -14.39
C PRO A 203 19.87 -23.58 -13.94
N VAL A 204 19.33 -24.31 -14.92
CA VAL A 204 18.60 -25.56 -14.70
C VAL A 204 19.63 -26.65 -14.37
N GLU A 205 19.65 -27.13 -13.14
CA GLU A 205 20.37 -28.37 -12.78
C GLU A 205 19.52 -29.58 -13.17
N GLU A 206 20.13 -30.48 -13.95
CA GLU A 206 19.56 -31.75 -14.39
C GLU A 206 19.29 -32.69 -13.21
N VAL A 207 18.05 -33.18 -13.13
CA VAL A 207 17.65 -34.26 -12.22
C VAL A 207 18.15 -35.59 -12.77
N LYS A 208 18.99 -36.30 -12.00
CA LYS A 208 19.25 -37.73 -12.19
C LYS A 208 18.60 -38.51 -11.06
N ALA A 209 17.70 -39.41 -11.42
CA ALA A 209 16.94 -40.28 -10.52
C ALA A 209 17.66 -41.62 -10.25
N GLU A 210 17.47 -42.17 -9.04
CA GLU A 210 17.22 -43.58 -8.65
C GLU A 210 17.67 -43.89 -7.20
N PRO A 211 17.19 -44.97 -6.51
CA PRO A 211 15.85 -45.07 -5.91
C PRO A 211 15.88 -45.49 -4.41
N ALA A 212 14.71 -45.54 -3.79
CA ALA A 212 14.44 -45.78 -2.37
C ALA A 212 14.81 -47.18 -1.83
N LYS A 213 15.17 -47.25 -0.53
CA LYS A 213 14.99 -48.42 0.35
C LYS A 213 14.67 -48.00 1.79
N GLU A 214 13.80 -48.80 2.41
CA GLU A 214 13.06 -48.63 3.67
C GLU A 214 13.89 -48.59 4.97
N GLU A 215 13.25 -48.06 6.02
CA GLU A 215 13.70 -47.92 7.43
C GLU A 215 13.92 -49.27 8.16
N PRO A 216 14.48 -49.27 9.40
CA PRO A 216 13.55 -49.28 10.54
C PRO A 216 13.95 -48.44 11.77
N LYS A 217 12.90 -48.06 12.52
CA LYS A 217 12.81 -47.33 13.80
C LYS A 217 13.73 -47.82 14.93
N LYS A 218 14.12 -46.87 15.80
CA LYS A 218 14.29 -47.07 17.25
C LYS A 218 13.81 -45.85 18.06
N GLU A 219 13.22 -46.20 19.20
CA GLU A 219 12.50 -45.42 20.20
C GLU A 219 13.39 -44.59 21.17
N GLU A 220 12.71 -43.65 21.85
CA GLU A 220 13.03 -42.99 23.14
C GLU A 220 14.03 -41.81 23.21
N ALA A 221 13.50 -40.61 23.47
CA ALA A 221 13.55 -39.92 24.79
C ALA A 221 13.21 -38.42 24.69
N LYS A 222 12.22 -37.97 25.47
CA LYS A 222 11.87 -36.55 25.70
C LYS A 222 13.07 -35.77 26.28
N LYS A 223 13.50 -34.70 25.61
CA LYS A 223 14.16 -33.53 26.19
C LYS A 223 13.76 -32.28 25.41
N ASP A 224 13.62 -31.18 26.14
CA ASP A 224 13.14 -29.86 25.70
C ASP A 224 13.62 -29.49 24.29
N GLU A 225 12.67 -29.34 23.37
CA GLU A 225 12.96 -29.06 21.97
C GLU A 225 13.31 -27.56 21.82
N PRO A 226 14.50 -27.21 21.29
CA PRO A 226 14.83 -25.82 21.00
C PRO A 226 13.87 -25.28 19.93
N PRO A 227 13.51 -23.98 19.96
CA PRO A 227 12.56 -23.41 19.02
C PRO A 227 13.00 -23.67 17.58
N SER A 228 12.02 -23.96 16.73
CA SER A 228 12.24 -24.28 15.33
C SER A 228 13.02 -23.15 14.64
N LYS A 229 13.86 -23.47 13.64
CA LYS A 229 14.68 -22.48 12.92
C LYS A 229 13.86 -21.31 12.33
N GLU A 230 12.58 -21.53 12.02
CA GLU A 230 11.65 -20.49 11.55
C GLU A 230 11.17 -19.55 12.68
N GLU A 231 10.83 -20.09 13.86
CA GLU A 231 10.48 -19.30 15.05
C GLU A 231 11.61 -18.35 15.44
N ALA A 232 12.84 -18.87 15.52
CA ALA A 232 14.03 -18.08 15.85
C ALA A 232 14.29 -16.97 14.82
N SER A 233 14.09 -17.22 13.52
CA SER A 233 14.30 -16.22 12.47
C SER A 233 13.22 -15.11 12.47
N SER A 234 11.99 -15.46 12.86
CA SER A 234 10.87 -14.53 12.86
C SER A 234 10.83 -13.68 14.14
N GLU A 235 11.19 -14.25 15.30
CA GLU A 235 11.37 -13.49 16.55
C GLU A 235 12.52 -12.49 16.42
N ASP A 236 13.65 -12.92 15.84
CA ASP A 236 14.80 -12.05 15.57
C ASP A 236 14.43 -10.90 14.61
N SER A 237 13.55 -11.15 13.63
CA SER A 237 13.06 -10.10 12.72
C SER A 237 12.17 -9.07 13.43
N MET A 238 11.24 -9.51 14.29
CA MET A 238 10.39 -8.59 15.07
C MET A 238 11.23 -7.74 16.05
N LEU A 239 12.16 -8.36 16.77
CA LEU A 239 12.99 -7.66 17.77
C LEU A 239 13.94 -6.62 17.15
N LYS A 240 14.30 -6.78 15.86
CA LYS A 240 15.02 -5.74 15.11
C LYS A 240 14.18 -4.47 14.90
N PHE A 241 12.89 -4.63 14.67
CA PHE A 241 11.98 -3.50 14.42
C PHE A 241 11.37 -2.92 15.70
N VAL A 242 11.20 -3.76 16.72
CA VAL A 242 10.50 -3.40 17.96
C VAL A 242 11.28 -3.92 19.16
N PRO A 243 12.34 -3.21 19.61
CA PRO A 243 13.09 -3.58 20.81
C PRO A 243 12.21 -3.67 22.06
N ASP A 244 11.13 -2.88 22.13
CA ASP A 244 10.15 -2.89 23.23
C ASP A 244 9.37 -4.21 23.35
N ALA A 245 9.45 -5.10 22.34
CA ALA A 245 8.89 -6.44 22.42
C ALA A 245 9.82 -7.44 23.15
N LYS A 246 11.05 -7.04 23.51
CA LYS A 246 12.03 -7.91 24.18
C LYS A 246 11.48 -8.41 25.52
N GLY A 247 11.48 -9.72 25.70
CA GLY A 247 10.98 -10.38 26.91
C GLY A 247 9.51 -10.81 26.82
N ASN A 248 8.74 -10.29 25.86
CA ASN A 248 7.40 -10.80 25.58
C ASN A 248 7.46 -12.22 25.04
N GLN A 249 6.40 -12.97 25.30
CA GLN A 249 6.27 -14.38 24.96
C GLN A 249 5.26 -14.52 23.83
N VAL A 250 5.63 -15.19 22.73
CA VAL A 250 4.73 -15.43 21.62
C VAL A 250 3.70 -16.49 22.02
N ILE A 251 2.43 -16.12 22.04
CA ILE A 251 1.31 -17.03 22.30
C ILE A 251 0.77 -17.58 20.99
N TYR A 252 0.57 -16.72 19.99
CA TYR A 252 0.14 -17.13 18.66
C TYR A 252 1.03 -16.56 17.57
N TYR A 253 1.24 -17.35 16.53
CA TYR A 253 1.79 -16.88 15.25
C TYR A 253 0.91 -17.39 14.12
N LEU A 254 0.43 -16.46 13.30
CA LEU A 254 -0.41 -16.72 12.15
C LEU A 254 0.32 -16.23 10.89
N ASP A 255 0.60 -17.15 9.97
CA ASP A 255 1.04 -16.81 8.61
C ASP A 255 -0.13 -17.05 7.65
N LEU A 256 -0.74 -15.97 7.20
CA LEU A 256 -1.89 -16.02 6.30
C LEU A 256 -1.51 -16.44 4.87
N VAL A 257 -0.22 -16.52 4.53
CA VAL A 257 0.22 -17.14 3.26
C VAL A 257 0.02 -18.65 3.32
N LYS A 258 0.21 -19.25 4.50
CA LYS A 258 0.05 -20.69 4.73
C LYS A 258 -1.37 -21.09 5.11
N SER A 259 -2.20 -20.11 5.46
CA SER A 259 -3.58 -20.33 5.89
C SER A 259 -4.51 -20.46 4.68
N GLY A 260 -5.39 -21.48 4.71
CA GLY A 260 -6.50 -21.60 3.77
C GLY A 260 -7.74 -20.86 4.28
N ASP A 261 -8.93 -21.39 4.01
CA ASP A 261 -10.22 -20.78 4.42
C ASP A 261 -10.50 -20.91 5.94
N THR A 262 -9.57 -21.48 6.69
CA THR A 262 -9.67 -21.67 8.15
C THR A 262 -8.44 -21.10 8.85
N ILE A 263 -8.65 -20.46 10.00
CA ILE A 263 -7.55 -19.91 10.81
C ILE A 263 -6.74 -21.07 11.39
N LYS A 264 -5.48 -21.17 10.95
CA LYS A 264 -4.51 -22.12 11.47
C LYS A 264 -3.27 -21.38 11.91
N TYR A 265 -2.97 -21.46 13.20
CA TYR A 265 -1.74 -20.89 13.75
C TYR A 265 -0.55 -21.82 13.47
N ASP A 266 0.57 -21.23 13.05
CA ASP A 266 1.86 -21.88 12.95
C ASP A 266 2.44 -22.13 14.35
N VAL A 267 2.18 -21.21 15.29
CA VAL A 267 2.52 -21.35 16.71
C VAL A 267 1.26 -21.14 17.54
N ASP A 268 0.98 -22.07 18.44
CA ASP A 268 -0.09 -21.94 19.42
C ASP A 268 0.37 -22.44 20.80
N ASN A 269 0.72 -21.49 21.67
CA ASN A 269 1.20 -21.72 23.03
C ASN A 269 0.14 -21.42 24.11
N HIS A 270 -1.12 -21.14 23.75
CA HIS A 270 -2.11 -20.72 24.76
C HIS A 270 -2.37 -21.78 25.83
N LYS A 271 -2.21 -23.06 25.49
CA LYS A 271 -2.37 -24.17 26.44
C LYS A 271 -1.11 -24.48 27.23
N THR A 272 0.07 -24.10 26.74
CA THR A 272 1.36 -24.42 27.37
C THR A 272 1.88 -23.27 28.23
N PHE A 273 1.57 -22.03 27.88
CA PHE A 273 1.88 -20.87 28.70
C PHE A 273 0.98 -20.81 29.93
N LYS A 274 1.60 -20.76 31.13
CA LYS A 274 0.90 -20.79 32.43
C LYS A 274 1.24 -19.64 33.37
N LYS A 275 2.16 -18.76 32.97
CA LYS A 275 2.56 -17.63 33.82
C LYS A 275 1.45 -16.57 33.80
N PRO A 276 1.26 -15.82 34.90
CA PRO A 276 0.41 -14.64 34.85
C PRO A 276 1.03 -13.61 33.91
N PHE A 277 0.17 -12.84 33.24
CA PHE A 277 0.57 -11.77 32.33
C PHE A 277 -0.24 -10.50 32.64
N ASP A 278 0.30 -9.35 32.25
CA ASP A 278 -0.31 -8.03 32.45
C ASP A 278 -0.55 -7.25 31.16
N ARG A 279 0.12 -7.63 30.06
CA ARG A 279 -0.03 -6.98 28.77
C ARG A 279 -0.23 -7.99 27.65
N ILE A 280 -1.02 -7.56 26.68
CA ILE A 280 -1.20 -8.23 25.38
C ILE A 280 -0.59 -7.32 24.32
N ALA A 281 0.00 -7.91 23.27
CA ALA A 281 0.49 -7.17 22.13
C ALA A 281 0.21 -7.90 20.81
N TYR A 282 0.01 -7.11 19.76
CA TYR A 282 -0.13 -7.56 18.39
C TYR A 282 0.98 -6.98 17.54
N TYR A 283 1.67 -7.83 16.81
CA TYR A 283 2.61 -7.44 15.77
C TYR A 283 2.11 -7.94 14.43
N VAL A 284 1.89 -7.01 13.50
CA VAL A 284 1.35 -7.33 12.16
C VAL A 284 2.34 -6.85 11.12
N GLU A 285 2.73 -7.75 10.21
CA GLU A 285 3.64 -7.46 9.09
C GLU A 285 2.93 -7.71 7.76
N LEU A 286 2.87 -6.67 6.93
CA LEU A 286 2.31 -6.72 5.60
C LEU A 286 3.36 -6.31 4.57
N LYS A 287 3.41 -7.01 3.43
CA LYS A 287 4.22 -6.63 2.27
C LYS A 287 3.48 -7.03 1.01
N THR A 288 3.40 -6.13 0.04
CA THR A 288 2.91 -6.44 -1.32
C THR A 288 4.08 -6.86 -2.22
N GLU A 289 3.83 -7.26 -3.47
CA GLU A 289 4.91 -7.58 -4.41
C GLU A 289 5.84 -6.40 -4.66
N THR A 290 5.29 -5.19 -4.77
CA THR A 290 6.02 -3.98 -5.15
C THR A 290 6.33 -3.04 -3.97
N GLY A 291 5.73 -3.30 -2.81
CA GLY A 291 5.86 -2.46 -1.62
C GLY A 291 7.02 -2.86 -0.69
N GLY A 292 7.47 -1.88 0.10
CA GLY A 292 8.32 -2.14 1.27
C GLY A 292 7.57 -2.91 2.36
N LEU A 293 8.30 -3.57 3.26
CA LEU A 293 7.72 -4.20 4.44
C LEU A 293 7.09 -3.12 5.32
N GLN A 294 5.81 -3.27 5.63
CA GLN A 294 5.06 -2.46 6.57
C GLN A 294 4.79 -3.27 7.83
N TYR A 295 4.88 -2.62 8.99
CA TYR A 295 4.57 -3.26 10.25
C TYR A 295 3.88 -2.32 11.23
N VAL A 296 3.13 -2.91 12.14
CA VAL A 296 2.72 -2.26 13.39
C VAL A 296 2.92 -3.22 14.55
N TYR A 297 3.40 -2.67 15.66
CA TYR A 297 3.34 -3.27 16.97
C TYR A 297 2.43 -2.41 17.84
N VAL A 298 1.41 -3.02 18.42
CA VAL A 298 0.53 -2.37 19.38
C VAL A 298 0.46 -3.22 20.64
N SER A 299 0.71 -2.62 21.80
CA SER A 299 0.60 -3.28 23.11
C SER A 299 -0.31 -2.49 24.04
N MET A 300 -1.00 -3.16 24.94
CA MET A 300 -1.97 -2.58 25.87
C MET A 300 -2.00 -3.39 27.16
N ASP A 301 -2.67 -2.89 28.19
CA ASP A 301 -2.98 -3.74 29.33
C ASP A 301 -3.83 -4.93 28.89
N ALA A 302 -3.67 -6.06 29.56
CA ALA A 302 -4.42 -7.26 29.27
C ALA A 302 -5.93 -7.02 29.45
N PHE A 303 -6.67 -7.02 28.33
CA PHE A 303 -8.12 -6.88 28.31
C PHE A 303 -8.86 -8.18 28.67
N THR A 304 -8.12 -9.28 28.85
CA THR A 304 -8.59 -10.59 29.32
C THR A 304 -7.41 -11.39 29.90
N ASP A 305 -7.69 -12.33 30.79
CA ASP A 305 -6.77 -13.35 31.30
C ASP A 305 -6.85 -14.68 30.52
N ASP A 306 -7.85 -14.82 29.64
CA ASP A 306 -8.07 -16.01 28.82
C ASP A 306 -7.28 -15.93 27.50
N LEU A 307 -6.14 -16.61 27.47
CA LEU A 307 -5.31 -16.70 26.26
C LEU A 307 -6.05 -17.32 25.07
N GLY A 308 -7.10 -18.11 25.28
CA GLY A 308 -7.93 -18.63 24.20
C GLY A 308 -8.72 -17.55 23.44
N LYS A 309 -8.77 -16.32 23.96
CA LYS A 309 -9.57 -15.20 23.43
C LYS A 309 -8.77 -14.03 22.89
N ILE A 310 -7.43 -14.11 22.89
CA ILE A 310 -6.58 -13.03 22.39
C ILE A 310 -6.24 -13.17 20.90
N GLY A 311 -6.57 -14.33 20.31
CA GLY A 311 -6.43 -14.65 18.89
C GLY A 311 -7.47 -14.01 17.96
N VAL A 312 -7.47 -14.45 16.70
CA VAL A 312 -8.57 -14.18 15.76
C VAL A 312 -9.89 -14.65 16.39
N PRO A 313 -10.91 -13.78 16.52
CA PRO A 313 -12.11 -14.06 17.31
C PRO A 313 -13.10 -14.94 16.53
N THR A 314 -12.75 -16.21 16.34
CA THR A 314 -13.62 -17.19 15.68
C THR A 314 -14.80 -17.60 16.55
N SER A 315 -15.78 -18.30 15.96
CA SER A 315 -16.91 -18.90 16.69
C SER A 315 -16.45 -19.80 17.84
N GLU A 316 -15.37 -20.54 17.62
CA GLU A 316 -14.82 -21.52 18.56
C GLU A 316 -14.09 -20.84 19.72
N SER A 317 -13.40 -19.72 19.45
CA SER A 317 -12.71 -18.92 20.48
C SER A 317 -13.67 -18.30 21.50
N LYS A 318 -14.92 -18.03 21.08
CA LYS A 318 -15.92 -17.27 21.85
C LYS A 318 -15.41 -15.89 22.31
N ALA A 319 -14.40 -15.34 21.64
CA ALA A 319 -13.94 -13.99 21.89
C ALA A 319 -14.98 -12.98 21.38
N SER A 320 -15.37 -12.06 22.26
CA SER A 320 -16.24 -10.93 21.92
C SER A 320 -15.87 -9.75 22.83
N PHE A 321 -15.21 -8.76 22.26
CA PHE A 321 -14.77 -7.56 22.96
C PHE A 321 -15.10 -6.33 22.14
N GLN A 322 -15.84 -5.41 22.75
CA GLN A 322 -16.07 -4.07 22.23
C GLN A 322 -15.89 -3.10 23.40
N GLN A 323 -14.67 -2.58 23.55
CA GLN A 323 -14.29 -1.80 24.73
C GLN A 323 -13.09 -0.88 24.46
N LEU A 324 -12.98 0.17 25.28
CA LEU A 324 -11.76 0.97 25.36
C LEU A 324 -10.64 0.17 26.04
N ILE A 325 -9.40 0.41 25.62
CA ILE A 325 -8.20 -0.19 26.21
C ILE A 325 -7.32 0.87 26.87
N THR A 326 -6.48 0.44 27.80
CA THR A 326 -5.60 1.31 28.58
C THR A 326 -4.12 1.06 28.27
N ASN A 327 -3.31 2.10 28.49
CA ASN A 327 -1.85 2.08 28.32
C ASN A 327 -1.42 1.54 26.95
N MET A 328 -2.06 2.02 25.88
CA MET A 328 -1.76 1.58 24.51
C MET A 328 -0.43 2.19 24.04
N ASN A 329 0.50 1.35 23.61
CA ASN A 329 1.75 1.78 22.98
C ASN A 329 1.77 1.29 21.53
N VAL A 330 2.10 2.18 20.60
CA VAL A 330 2.12 1.89 19.15
C VAL A 330 3.49 2.22 18.57
N HIS A 331 4.07 1.27 17.84
CA HIS A 331 5.27 1.44 17.03
C HIS A 331 4.98 0.96 15.61
N SER A 332 5.30 1.77 14.61
CA SER A 332 5.01 1.44 13.22
C SER A 332 5.93 2.21 12.28
N ASN A 333 6.17 1.66 11.10
CA ASN A 333 6.77 2.37 9.97
C ASN A 333 5.73 2.83 8.92
N VAL A 334 4.43 2.62 9.17
CA VAL A 334 3.34 3.02 8.27
C VAL A 334 3.06 4.50 8.44
N LYS A 335 3.23 5.25 7.35
CA LYS A 335 2.95 6.69 7.33
C LYS A 335 1.48 6.94 7.68
N GLY A 336 1.25 7.82 8.64
CA GLY A 336 -0.09 8.21 9.08
C GLY A 336 -0.55 7.52 10.36
N ILE A 337 0.09 6.43 10.80
CA ILE A 337 -0.19 5.87 12.14
C ILE A 337 0.52 6.71 13.19
N VAL A 338 -0.23 7.20 14.19
CA VAL A 338 0.35 7.86 15.36
C VAL A 338 1.06 6.81 16.23
N THR A 339 2.37 6.99 16.41
CA THR A 339 3.20 6.16 17.29
C THR A 339 3.43 6.85 18.63
N GLY A 340 3.70 6.08 19.68
CA GLY A 340 3.92 6.61 21.02
C GLY A 340 3.49 5.65 22.12
N LYS A 341 3.57 6.12 23.36
CA LYS A 341 3.16 5.38 24.57
C LYS A 341 1.98 6.07 25.24
N GLY A 342 1.15 5.30 25.94
CA GLY A 342 0.00 5.82 26.69
C GLY A 342 -1.10 6.43 25.81
N LEU A 343 -1.19 6.01 24.55
CA LEU A 343 -2.22 6.43 23.61
C LEU A 343 -3.61 5.91 24.04
N LYS A 344 -4.65 6.57 23.55
CA LYS A 344 -6.04 6.19 23.76
C LYS A 344 -6.49 5.25 22.65
N GLY A 345 -7.02 4.08 23.01
CA GLY A 345 -7.44 3.11 22.02
C GLY A 345 -8.68 2.32 22.42
N ASN A 346 -9.18 1.55 21.46
CA ASN A 346 -10.27 0.61 21.63
C ASN A 346 -10.06 -0.60 20.73
N ILE A 347 -10.78 -1.68 21.05
CA ILE A 347 -10.76 -2.92 20.28
C ILE A 347 -12.17 -3.35 19.90
N GLU A 348 -12.26 -3.97 18.73
CA GLU A 348 -13.49 -4.48 18.13
C GLU A 348 -13.24 -5.89 17.62
N PHE A 349 -13.41 -6.86 18.52
CA PHE A 349 -13.10 -8.27 18.31
C PHE A 349 -14.36 -9.11 18.44
N TRP A 350 -14.84 -9.73 17.35
CA TRP A 350 -15.98 -10.65 17.38
C TRP A 350 -16.09 -11.47 16.09
N PRO A 351 -16.75 -12.64 16.12
CA PRO A 351 -17.09 -13.43 14.93
C PRO A 351 -18.38 -12.98 14.22
N ASN A 352 -19.07 -11.97 14.74
CA ASN A 352 -20.39 -11.54 14.30
C ASN A 352 -20.38 -10.62 13.08
N ASN A 353 -21.56 -10.43 12.48
CA ASN A 353 -21.82 -9.29 11.59
C ASN A 353 -21.85 -7.99 12.41
N TYR A 354 -21.69 -6.86 11.72
CA TYR A 354 -21.73 -5.52 12.33
C TYR A 354 -22.18 -4.46 11.33
N LYS A 355 -22.43 -3.25 11.82
CA LYS A 355 -22.92 -2.08 11.07
C LYS A 355 -22.16 -0.83 11.51
N GLU A 356 -22.19 0.20 10.68
CA GLU A 356 -21.45 1.46 10.82
C GLU A 356 -21.82 2.31 12.05
N LYS A 357 -22.92 1.97 12.73
CA LYS A 357 -23.44 2.80 13.82
C LYS A 357 -22.50 2.74 15.02
N ASN A 358 -22.34 3.86 15.74
CA ASN A 358 -21.49 3.91 16.93
C ASN A 358 -22.14 3.20 18.15
N GLY A 359 -22.02 1.87 18.22
CA GLY A 359 -22.75 1.02 19.16
C GLY A 359 -22.39 1.22 20.64
N LYS A 360 -21.19 1.76 20.93
CA LYS A 360 -20.71 2.01 22.30
C LYS A 360 -20.47 3.48 22.63
N ALA A 361 -20.90 4.38 21.75
CA ALA A 361 -20.59 5.81 21.87
C ALA A 361 -19.08 6.06 22.06
N VAL A 362 -18.25 5.35 21.28
CA VAL A 362 -16.80 5.55 21.25
C VAL A 362 -16.54 7.00 20.82
N PRO A 363 -15.76 7.80 21.56
CA PRO A 363 -15.50 9.18 21.20
C PRO A 363 -14.89 9.29 19.80
N ASN A 364 -15.39 10.24 19.00
CA ASN A 364 -14.97 10.51 17.61
C ASN A 364 -15.37 9.49 16.55
N ALA A 365 -15.98 8.36 16.91
CA ALA A 365 -16.43 7.37 15.93
C ALA A 365 -17.67 7.86 15.16
N SER A 366 -17.80 7.38 13.94
CA SER A 366 -18.88 7.67 13.01
C SER A 366 -20.12 6.85 13.32
N ASP A 367 -21.30 7.37 12.96
CA ASP A 367 -22.56 6.60 12.93
C ASP A 367 -22.91 6.09 11.53
N SER A 368 -22.08 6.41 10.52
CA SER A 368 -22.41 6.22 9.10
C SER A 368 -21.26 5.72 8.23
N VAL A 369 -20.12 5.39 8.82
CA VAL A 369 -18.95 4.81 8.13
C VAL A 369 -18.36 3.76 9.05
N PHE A 370 -18.02 2.58 8.50
CA PHE A 370 -17.28 1.56 9.25
C PHE A 370 -15.93 2.12 9.72
N ASP A 371 -15.77 2.22 11.04
CA ASP A 371 -14.59 2.79 11.68
C ASP A 371 -14.20 2.08 12.99
N PHE A 372 -14.20 2.79 14.12
CA PHE A 372 -13.73 2.32 15.42
C PHE A 372 -14.83 2.39 16.49
N GLY A 373 -16.09 2.43 16.06
CA GLY A 373 -17.25 2.38 16.96
C GLY A 373 -18.36 1.43 16.50
N ASP A 374 -18.12 0.57 15.51
CA ASP A 374 -19.14 -0.21 14.80
C ASP A 374 -20.06 -1.05 15.71
N GLU A 375 -21.33 -1.14 15.36
CA GLU A 375 -22.34 -1.85 16.14
C GLU A 375 -22.36 -3.34 15.78
N ILE A 376 -21.85 -4.17 16.69
CA ILE A 376 -21.95 -5.63 16.60
C ILE A 376 -23.42 -6.09 16.53
N SER A 377 -23.72 -6.97 15.58
CA SER A 377 -25.02 -7.62 15.42
C SER A 377 -25.06 -8.99 16.12
N LYS A 378 -26.25 -9.54 16.34
CA LYS A 378 -26.41 -10.82 17.05
C LYS A 378 -25.98 -12.02 16.21
N GLU A 379 -26.08 -11.88 14.89
CA GLU A 379 -25.80 -12.95 13.94
C GLU A 379 -24.29 -13.15 13.78
N MET A 380 -23.87 -14.42 13.80
CA MET A 380 -22.51 -14.82 13.41
C MET A 380 -22.30 -14.53 11.92
N GLY A 381 -21.09 -14.12 11.53
CA GLY A 381 -20.83 -13.86 10.12
C GLY A 381 -19.46 -13.23 9.85
N TYR A 382 -19.49 -11.98 9.40
CA TYR A 382 -18.36 -11.27 8.80
C TYR A 382 -17.10 -11.30 9.66
N GLY A 383 -17.25 -11.01 10.95
CA GLY A 383 -16.14 -11.02 11.90
C GLY A 383 -15.26 -9.78 11.81
N SER A 384 -14.77 -9.34 12.96
CA SER A 384 -13.90 -8.18 13.12
C SER A 384 -12.77 -8.53 14.09
N MET A 385 -11.54 -8.20 13.73
CA MET A 385 -10.39 -8.18 14.62
C MET A 385 -9.62 -6.88 14.39
N GLN A 386 -10.04 -5.83 15.08
CA GLN A 386 -9.54 -4.49 14.85
C GLN A 386 -9.06 -3.82 16.14
N VAL A 387 -7.93 -3.11 16.03
CA VAL A 387 -7.39 -2.26 17.11
C VAL A 387 -7.30 -0.85 16.58
N HIS A 388 -7.75 0.11 17.39
CA HIS A 388 -7.92 1.49 16.98
C HIS A 388 -7.31 2.47 17.98
N ASN A 389 -6.94 3.65 17.49
CA ASN A 389 -6.68 4.86 18.25
C ASN A 389 -7.82 5.84 17.98
N TYR A 390 -8.86 5.79 18.80
CA TYR A 390 -10.07 6.62 18.63
C TYR A 390 -9.81 8.12 18.79
N GLU A 391 -8.78 8.51 19.53
CA GLU A 391 -8.43 9.92 19.72
C GLU A 391 -7.82 10.50 18.42
N ALA A 392 -6.97 9.74 17.76
CA ALA A 392 -6.42 10.09 16.45
C ALA A 392 -7.37 9.78 15.29
N LYS A 393 -8.51 9.12 15.53
CA LYS A 393 -9.46 8.61 14.53
C LYS A 393 -8.80 7.63 13.56
N GLN A 394 -8.06 6.66 14.10
CA GLN A 394 -7.22 5.74 13.33
C GLN A 394 -7.48 4.29 13.66
N THR A 395 -7.70 3.49 12.63
CA THR A 395 -7.42 2.06 12.68
C THR A 395 -5.91 1.85 12.76
N ILE A 396 -5.46 1.04 13.71
CA ILE A 396 -4.06 0.65 13.86
C ILE A 396 -3.79 -0.57 12.97
N PHE A 397 -4.60 -1.61 13.14
CA PHE A 397 -4.72 -2.70 12.17
C PHE A 397 -6.14 -3.25 12.17
N ALA A 398 -6.50 -3.89 11.07
CA ALA A 398 -7.74 -4.62 10.90
C ALA A 398 -7.50 -5.97 10.22
N PHE A 399 -8.17 -7.01 10.70
CA PHE A 399 -8.30 -8.29 10.03
C PHE A 399 -9.76 -8.77 10.12
N ASN A 400 -10.50 -8.63 9.03
CA ASN A 400 -11.95 -8.92 8.97
C ASN A 400 -12.23 -10.02 7.93
N ALA A 401 -13.41 -10.63 7.99
CA ALA A 401 -13.84 -11.63 7.01
C ALA A 401 -12.81 -12.76 6.77
N TRP A 402 -12.11 -13.20 7.81
CA TRP A 402 -11.04 -14.19 7.68
C TRP A 402 -11.47 -15.52 7.08
N ARG A 403 -12.77 -15.85 7.14
CA ARG A 403 -13.35 -17.03 6.48
C ARG A 403 -13.32 -16.93 4.95
N ASP A 404 -13.16 -15.73 4.40
CA ASP A 404 -13.06 -15.47 2.97
C ASP A 404 -11.62 -15.69 2.44
N GLY A 405 -10.68 -16.09 3.31
CA GLY A 405 -9.32 -16.47 2.95
C GLY A 405 -8.59 -15.37 2.18
N LYS A 406 -8.27 -15.63 0.92
CA LYS A 406 -7.60 -14.65 0.04
C LYS A 406 -8.41 -13.36 -0.21
N ASN A 407 -9.71 -13.40 0.03
CA ASN A 407 -10.64 -12.29 -0.10
C ASN A 407 -11.00 -11.67 1.26
N ALA A 408 -10.31 -12.02 2.34
CA ALA A 408 -10.44 -11.36 3.62
C ALA A 408 -9.94 -9.90 3.55
N ASP A 409 -10.29 -9.11 4.55
CA ASP A 409 -9.88 -7.71 4.68
C ASP A 409 -8.67 -7.62 5.61
N LEU A 410 -7.58 -6.98 5.18
CA LEU A 410 -6.37 -6.86 5.97
C LEU A 410 -5.65 -5.53 5.71
N GLY A 411 -5.32 -4.80 6.77
CA GLY A 411 -4.53 -3.59 6.60
C GLY A 411 -4.07 -2.93 7.88
N LEU A 412 -3.19 -1.94 7.67
CA LEU A 412 -2.53 -1.14 8.71
C LEU A 412 -2.87 0.34 8.48
N GLY A 413 -3.24 1.07 9.53
CA GLY A 413 -3.71 2.44 9.37
C GLY A 413 -5.15 2.51 8.84
N ASN A 414 -5.64 3.73 8.60
CA ASN A 414 -6.93 3.91 7.94
C ASN A 414 -6.87 3.47 6.48
N SER A 415 -7.87 2.70 6.06
CA SER A 415 -8.15 2.40 4.66
C SER A 415 -8.51 3.67 3.89
N THR A 416 -8.17 3.68 2.60
CA THR A 416 -8.57 4.72 1.64
C THR A 416 -9.85 4.36 0.87
N GLY A 417 -10.42 3.20 1.16
CA GLY A 417 -11.65 2.68 0.56
C GLY A 417 -12.93 3.27 1.15
N LYS A 418 -14.04 2.53 1.02
CA LYS A 418 -15.36 2.95 1.51
C LYS A 418 -15.50 2.95 3.03
N SER A 419 -14.60 2.24 3.69
CA SER A 419 -14.50 2.08 5.14
C SER A 419 -13.13 2.55 5.61
N LEU A 420 -13.05 3.02 6.85
CA LEU A 420 -11.79 3.44 7.47
C LEU A 420 -11.03 2.24 8.08
N ASP A 421 -11.77 1.21 8.49
CA ASP A 421 -11.30 0.01 9.20
C ASP A 421 -11.06 -1.20 8.29
N TRP A 422 -10.93 -0.98 6.98
CA TRP A 422 -10.73 -2.00 5.94
C TRP A 422 -11.92 -2.92 5.67
N THR A 423 -13.07 -2.72 6.30
CA THR A 423 -14.27 -3.52 6.05
C THR A 423 -14.67 -3.48 4.57
N PHE A 424 -14.87 -4.67 3.97
CA PHE A 424 -15.20 -4.91 2.56
C PHE A 424 -14.09 -4.62 1.53
N THR A 425 -12.83 -4.53 1.94
CA THR A 425 -11.71 -4.25 1.02
C THR A 425 -11.21 -5.45 0.23
N LYS A 426 -11.37 -6.68 0.75
CA LYS A 426 -11.04 -7.97 0.11
C LYS A 426 -9.62 -8.05 -0.47
N ASN A 427 -8.65 -7.49 0.24
CA ASN A 427 -7.32 -7.21 -0.27
C ASN A 427 -6.24 -8.18 0.23
N THR A 428 -6.57 -9.22 1.01
CA THR A 428 -5.57 -10.13 1.59
C THR A 428 -4.70 -10.84 0.55
N SER A 429 -5.23 -11.08 -0.65
CA SER A 429 -4.50 -11.65 -1.79
C SER A 429 -3.39 -10.75 -2.33
N SER A 430 -3.43 -9.44 -2.08
CA SER A 430 -2.41 -8.48 -2.55
C SER A 430 -1.08 -8.56 -1.77
N TYR A 431 -1.08 -9.22 -0.61
CA TYR A 431 0.09 -9.32 0.25
C TYR A 431 0.87 -10.62 0.04
N THR A 432 2.16 -10.48 -0.25
CA THR A 432 3.16 -11.56 -0.30
C THR A 432 3.69 -11.91 1.08
N VAL A 433 3.66 -10.97 2.03
CA VAL A 433 3.87 -11.21 3.47
C VAL A 433 2.62 -10.74 4.20
N LYS A 434 2.03 -11.61 5.01
CA LYS A 434 0.84 -11.31 5.82
C LYS A 434 0.88 -12.13 7.10
N ARG A 435 1.46 -11.56 8.14
CA ARG A 435 1.77 -12.26 9.40
C ARG A 435 1.23 -11.51 10.58
N ILE A 436 0.68 -12.24 11.54
CA ILE A 436 0.19 -11.72 12.83
C ILE A 436 0.84 -12.52 13.95
N LYS A 437 1.56 -11.84 14.84
CA LYS A 437 2.04 -12.39 16.11
C LYS A 437 1.26 -11.79 17.25
N ILE A 438 0.92 -12.63 18.21
CA ILE A 438 0.19 -12.25 19.40
C ILE A 438 1.05 -12.64 20.59
N LEU A 439 1.41 -11.64 21.38
CA LEU A 439 2.39 -11.77 22.45
C LEU A 439 1.78 -11.35 23.78
N VAL A 440 2.36 -11.87 24.86
CA VAL A 440 2.06 -11.41 26.21
C VAL A 440 3.34 -11.05 26.97
N HIS A 441 3.23 -10.05 27.84
CA HIS A 441 4.27 -9.75 28.81
C HIS A 441 4.00 -10.56 30.08
N ALA A 442 4.92 -11.48 30.43
CA ALA A 442 4.83 -12.22 31.68
C ALA A 442 5.16 -11.31 32.87
N LYS A 443 4.37 -11.41 33.95
CA LYS A 443 4.62 -10.66 35.18
C LYS A 443 5.87 -11.12 35.93
#